data_AF-A0A846ST59-F1
#
_entry.id   AF-A0A846ST59-F1
#
_cell.length_a   1.000
_cell.length_b   1.000
_cell.length_c   1.000
_cell.angle_alpha   90.00
_cell.angle_beta   90.00
_cell.angle_gamma   90.00
#
_symmetry.space_group_name_H-M   'P 1'
#
loop_
_entity.id
_entity.type
_entity.pdbx_description
1 polymer ?
#
loop_
_entity_poly.entity_id
_entity_poly.type
_entity_poly.pdbx_seq_one_letter_code
_entity_poly.pdbx_strand_id
1 'polypeptide(L)' 'MHISRTLSYYRREDVREALVLHAQGREVAVRFGQQFGKRPDALFYPQDVLECALRRASSFH' A
#
# COMPACT_ATOMS: atom_id res chain seq x y z
N MET A 1 -10.26 -7.43 7.66
CA MET A 1 -9.07 -8.04 7.01
C MET A 1 -8.01 -8.28 8.07
N HIS A 2 -7.38 -9.45 8.10
CA HIS A 2 -6.39 -9.78 9.15
C HIS A 2 -5.00 -9.26 8.77
N ILE A 3 -4.30 -8.64 9.73
CA ILE A 3 -2.99 -8.01 9.49
C ILE A 3 -1.95 -8.99 8.95
N SER A 4 -1.98 -10.25 9.43
CA SER A 4 -1.05 -11.27 8.95
C SER A 4 -1.20 -11.58 7.46
N ARG A 5 -2.40 -11.40 6.88
CA ARG A 5 -2.66 -11.66 5.46
C ARG A 5 -2.21 -10.50 4.58
N THR A 6 -2.45 -9.25 4.98
CA THR A 6 -1.95 -8.09 4.22
C THR A 6 -0.44 -8.03 4.27
N LEU A 7 0.13 -8.22 5.47
CA LEU A 7 1.57 -8.14 5.68
C LEU A 7 2.32 -9.28 5.00
N SER A 8 1.78 -10.51 4.97
CA SER A 8 2.42 -11.63 4.26
C SER A 8 2.50 -11.42 2.75
N TYR A 9 1.54 -10.69 2.17
CA TYR A 9 1.55 -10.34 0.75
C TYR A 9 2.49 -9.17 0.48
N TYR A 10 2.30 -8.05 1.18
CA TYR A 10 3.06 -6.82 0.93
C TYR A 10 4.48 -6.83 1.51
N ARG A 11 4.91 -7.85 2.28
CA ARG A 11 6.33 -8.01 2.64
C ARG A 11 7.21 -8.41 1.45
N ARG A 12 6.62 -8.93 0.38
CA ARG A 12 7.38 -9.39 -0.78
C ARG A 12 7.95 -8.19 -1.52
N GLU A 13 9.25 -8.24 -1.80
CA GLU A 13 9.96 -7.14 -2.46
C GLU A 13 9.43 -6.87 -3.87
N ASP A 14 9.27 -7.92 -4.67
CA ASP A 14 8.73 -7.87 -6.03
C ASP A 14 7.36 -7.15 -6.11
N VAL A 15 6.46 -7.42 -5.17
CA VAL A 15 5.14 -6.77 -5.08
C VAL A 15 5.27 -5.29 -4.77
N ARG A 16 6.14 -4.92 -3.82
CA ARG A 16 6.30 -3.52 -3.40
C ARG A 16 6.93 -2.70 -4.51
N GLU A 17 7.95 -3.23 -5.17
CA GLU A 17 8.59 -2.57 -6.31
C GLU A 17 7.61 -2.37 -7.47
N ALA A 18 6.85 -3.40 -7.83
CA ALA A 18 5.84 -3.30 -8.88
C ALA A 18 4.76 -2.25 -8.57
N LEU A 19 4.33 -2.16 -7.30
CA LEU A 19 3.35 -1.16 -6.86
C LEU A 19 3.87 0.27 -6.97
N VAL A 20 5.10 0.52 -6.50
CA VAL A 20 5.72 1.85 -6.56
C VAL A 20 5.97 2.26 -8.02
N LEU A 21 6.51 1.34 -8.83
CA LEU A 21 6.74 1.59 -10.26
C LEU A 21 5.43 1.90 -10.98
N HIS A 22 4.36 1.16 -10.66
CA HIS A 22 3.05 1.47 -11.20
C HIS A 22 2.60 2.85 -10.70
N ALA A 23 2.58 3.10 -9.41
CA ALA A 23 2.09 4.35 -8.82
C ALA A 23 2.94 5.61 -9.13
N GLN A 24 4.09 5.47 -9.78
CA GLN A 24 5.00 6.59 -10.04
C GLN A 24 4.30 7.74 -10.78
N GLY A 25 4.36 8.94 -10.18
CA GLY A 25 3.74 10.15 -10.73
C GLY A 25 2.21 10.17 -10.63
N ARG A 26 1.58 9.27 -9.85
CA ARG A 26 0.14 9.20 -9.64
C ARG A 26 -0.22 9.40 -8.16
N GLU A 27 -1.39 9.99 -7.92
CA GLU A 27 -2.00 9.96 -6.59
C GLU A 27 -2.48 8.54 -6.29
N VAL A 28 -2.31 8.11 -5.04
CA VAL A 28 -2.71 6.78 -4.56
C VAL A 28 -3.68 6.92 -3.40
N ALA A 29 -4.79 6.19 -3.47
CA ALA A 29 -5.75 6.09 -2.40
C ALA A 29 -5.70 4.71 -1.74
N VAL A 30 -5.07 4.67 -0.57
CA VAL A 30 -4.94 3.43 0.21
C VAL A 30 -6.25 3.12 0.93
N ARG A 31 -6.76 1.90 0.78
CA ARG A 31 -7.95 1.43 1.49
C ARG A 31 -7.57 0.75 2.80
N PHE A 32 -8.13 1.24 3.90
CA PHE A 32 -8.00 0.65 5.25
C PHE A 32 -9.37 0.16 5.70
N GLY A 33 -9.66 -1.13 5.46
CA GLY A 33 -10.97 -1.71 5.74
C GLY A 33 -12.07 -1.08 4.87
N GLN A 34 -12.97 -0.30 5.47
CA GLN A 34 -14.11 0.34 4.79
C GLN A 34 -13.87 1.83 4.46
N GLN A 35 -12.68 2.36 4.74
CA GLN A 35 -12.36 3.77 4.56
C GLN A 35 -11.11 3.92 3.68
N PHE A 36 -10.95 5.10 3.08
CA PHE A 36 -9.73 5.49 2.37
C PHE A 36 -8.84 6.36 3.27
N GLY A 37 -7.53 6.29 3.04
CA GLY A 37 -6.55 7.19 3.65
C GLY A 37 -6.80 8.65 3.27
N LYS A 38 -6.07 9.55 3.95
CA LYS A 38 -6.07 10.98 3.60
C LYS A 38 -5.49 11.17 2.20
N ARG A 39 -5.96 12.21 1.51
CA ARG A 39 -5.52 12.59 0.17
C ARG A 39 -5.06 14.06 0.16
N PRO A 40 -4.11 14.45 -0.70
CA PRO A 40 -3.37 13.58 -1.63
C PRO A 40 -2.34 12.70 -0.89
N ASP A 41 -2.09 11.52 -1.43
CA ASP A 41 -1.03 10.61 -0.96
C ASP A 41 -0.37 9.95 -2.19
N ALA A 42 0.87 9.48 -2.04
CA ALA A 42 1.65 8.89 -3.14
C ALA A 42 2.64 7.85 -2.61
N LEU A 43 3.03 6.91 -3.46
CA LEU A 43 4.05 5.92 -3.16
C LEU A 43 5.36 6.32 -3.84
N PHE A 44 6.40 6.57 -3.03
CA PHE A 44 7.73 6.92 -3.52
C PHE A 44 8.72 5.78 -3.32
N TYR A 45 8.56 5.02 -2.24
CA TYR A 45 9.47 3.95 -1.86
C TYR A 45 8.72 2.65 -1.57
N PRO A 46 9.33 1.47 -1.81
CA PRO A 46 8.74 0.20 -1.43
C PRO A 46 8.33 0.14 0.05
N GLN A 47 9.06 0.84 0.92
CA GLN A 47 8.77 0.91 2.35
C GLN A 47 7.39 1.53 2.65
N ASP A 48 6.92 2.48 1.85
CA ASP A 48 5.62 3.13 2.02
C ASP A 48 4.48 2.10 1.94
N VAL A 49 4.61 1.13 1.02
CA VAL A 49 3.66 0.01 0.86
C VAL A 49 3.64 -0.85 2.13
N LEU A 50 4.80 -1.09 2.74
CA LEU A 50 4.91 -1.89 3.95
C LEU A 50 4.30 -1.17 5.16
N GLU A 51 4.54 0.13 5.29
CA GLU A 51 3.92 0.96 6.35
C GLU A 51 2.39 0.99 6.23
N CYS A 52 1.88 1.11 5.00
CA CYS A 52 0.45 0.96 4.72
C CYS A 52 -0.06 -0.44 5.14
N ALA A 53 0.67 -1.51 4.81
CA ALA A 53 0.29 -2.87 5.17
C ALA A 53 0.26 -3.11 6.69
N LEU A 54 1.20 -2.52 7.44
CA LEU A 54 1.22 -2.53 8.91
C LEU A 54 -0.02 -1.86 9.50
N ARG A 55 -0.54 -0.83 8.82
CA ARG A 55 -1.79 -0.14 9.15
C ARG A 55 -3.04 -0.88 8.65
N ARG A 56 -2.89 -2.12 8.16
CA ARG A 56 -3.96 -2.98 7.60
C ARG A 56 -4.53 -2.48 6.26
N ALA A 57 -3.69 -1.89 5.41
CA ALA A 57 -4.05 -1.57 4.03
C ALA A 57 -4.48 -2.84 3.27
N SER A 58 -5.65 -2.78 2.63
CA SER A 58 -6.19 -3.87 1.83
C SER A 58 -5.83 -3.76 0.35
N SER A 59 -5.87 -2.54 -0.18
CA SER A 59 -5.69 -2.24 -1.60
C SER A 59 -5.18 -0.81 -1.81
N PHE A 60 -4.54 -0.59 -2.96
CA PHE A 60 -4.07 0.69 -3.45
C PHE A 60 -4.85 1.00 -4.73
N HIS A 61 -5.39 2.21 -4.83
CA HIS A 61 -6.24 2.68 -5.93
C HIS A 61 -5.68 3.93 -6.57
#